data_AF-A0A1E1XNE6-F1
#
_entry.id   AF-A0A1E1XNE6-F1
#
_cell.length_a   1.000
_cell.length_b   1.000
_cell.length_c   1.000
_cell.angle_alpha   90.00
_cell.angle_beta   90.00
_cell.angle_gamma   90.00
#
_symmetry.space_group_name_H-M   'P 1'
#
loop_
_entity.id
_entity.type
_entity.pdbx_description
1 polymer ?
#
loop_
_entity_poly.entity_id
_entity_poly.type
_entity_poly.pdbx_seq_one_letter_code
_entity_poly.pdbx_strand_id
1 'polypeptide(L)'
;PFLNNDESIEFLRSYGRVMFITRGLPGSGKSGIAEAVKETYQSCKIIRADQMFVGFGAVEKTPETTIESHLRCQQKTVEALERNTSFVVNCNNNATIRETSKYIELAASYGYLVIIIDTFQKELMTVEYLVACNTKMLDRTYINRALEKWEEVHPLCTGWFLKPSDKSSLLCRLALLLKECAAKGLPTNVQVYAIPGPTFCLARFCWFGMEQSNRDYFDKVKNAIGTTHLLRVCGYMIENETIYGLVELEDTLKEELAGGHAVESLETARWKATCCVALPATPFPQPEEDAPQLAMSVPTSAVSNHTSFIVLGNTNGATTTPNAPKPKIAETWQKVLRETRHTLAARIGDAAVRVGDGGLLVLLDHALCVETLFAGFYQPYIPSYRPCKYFATKGGCKRRTTCMFDHF
;
A
#
# COMPACT_ATOMS: atom_id res chain seq x y z
N PRO A 1 15.55 4.58 6.62
CA PRO A 1 15.67 4.03 5.24
C PRO A 1 15.38 5.07 4.16
N PHE A 2 14.15 5.59 4.10
CA PHE A 2 13.69 6.54 3.07
C PHE A 2 14.34 7.95 3.08
N LEU A 3 15.30 8.23 3.96
CA LEU A 3 16.04 9.51 3.98
C LEU A 3 17.55 9.35 3.77
N ASN A 4 18.08 8.15 3.97
CA ASN A 4 19.52 7.93 4.14
C ASN A 4 20.06 6.67 3.46
N ASN A 5 19.21 5.88 2.81
CA ASN A 5 19.62 4.74 1.99
C ASN A 5 19.35 5.07 0.52
N ASP A 6 20.40 5.08 -0.30
CA ASP A 6 20.34 5.56 -1.68
C ASP A 6 19.39 4.72 -2.56
N GLU A 7 19.38 3.39 -2.38
CA GLU A 7 18.48 2.50 -3.10
C GLU A 7 17.01 2.83 -2.80
N SER A 8 16.69 3.03 -1.52
CA SER A 8 15.34 3.39 -1.07
C SER A 8 14.91 4.76 -1.58
N ILE A 9 15.85 5.72 -1.61
CA ILE A 9 15.60 7.05 -2.15
C ILE A 9 15.31 6.97 -3.65
N GLU A 10 16.11 6.23 -4.40
CA GLU A 10 15.96 6.08 -5.85
C GLU A 10 14.71 5.30 -6.21
N PHE A 11 14.40 4.24 -5.45
CA PHE A 11 13.12 3.53 -5.55
C PHE A 11 11.95 4.51 -5.42
N LEU A 12 11.93 5.33 -4.37
CA LEU A 12 10.83 6.26 -4.13
C LEU A 12 10.72 7.36 -5.20
N ARG A 13 11.86 7.82 -5.76
CA ARG A 13 11.89 8.72 -6.93
C ARG A 13 11.24 8.09 -8.15
N SER A 14 11.61 6.85 -8.46
CA SER A 14 11.02 6.10 -9.57
C SER A 14 9.54 5.71 -9.35
N TYR A 15 9.11 5.54 -8.08
CA TYR A 15 7.71 5.30 -7.74
C TYR A 15 6.81 6.51 -8.07
N GLY A 16 7.31 7.73 -7.85
CA GLY A 16 6.76 8.96 -8.42
C GLY A 16 5.48 9.53 -7.77
N ARG A 17 4.84 8.82 -6.82
CA ARG A 17 3.68 9.31 -6.03
C ARG A 17 3.74 8.82 -4.58
N VAL A 18 4.38 9.61 -3.71
CA VAL A 18 4.59 9.26 -2.31
C VAL A 18 4.05 10.38 -1.42
N MET A 19 3.23 10.00 -0.45
CA MET A 19 2.73 10.89 0.58
C MET A 19 3.34 10.50 1.93
N PHE A 20 4.14 11.40 2.49
CA PHE A 20 4.64 11.28 3.85
C PHE A 20 3.65 11.92 4.82
N ILE A 21 3.25 11.19 5.85
CA ILE A 21 2.42 11.71 6.93
C ILE A 21 3.28 11.72 8.18
N THR A 22 3.79 12.88 8.57
CA THR A 22 4.51 12.98 9.85
C THR A 22 3.51 13.01 10.99
N ARG A 23 3.86 12.36 12.09
CA ARG A 23 3.08 12.36 13.32
C ARG A 23 4.00 12.63 14.51
N GLY A 24 3.47 13.29 15.52
CA GLY A 24 4.19 13.57 16.74
C GLY A 24 3.70 14.81 17.47
N LEU A 25 3.99 14.87 18.75
CA LEU A 25 3.64 16.02 19.60
C LEU A 25 4.49 17.26 19.26
N PRO A 26 4.04 18.49 19.55
CA PRO A 26 4.90 19.67 19.41
C PRO A 26 6.23 19.48 20.14
N GLY A 27 7.34 19.84 19.50
CA GLY A 27 8.70 19.60 20.04
C GLY A 27 9.33 18.26 19.64
N SER A 28 8.59 17.32 19.03
CA SER A 28 9.12 16.00 18.63
C SER A 28 10.01 15.99 17.37
N GLY A 29 10.31 17.15 16.77
CA GLY A 29 11.17 17.22 15.58
C GLY A 29 10.48 17.02 14.22
N LYS A 30 9.14 16.99 14.16
CA LYS A 30 8.37 16.87 12.89
C LYS A 30 8.84 17.81 11.78
N SER A 31 9.03 19.09 12.11
CA SER A 31 9.47 20.09 11.12
C SER A 31 10.85 19.75 10.57
N GLY A 32 11.78 19.31 11.42
CA GLY A 32 13.12 18.88 10.99
C GLY A 32 13.07 17.69 10.04
N ILE A 33 12.26 16.67 10.35
CA ILE A 33 12.06 15.52 9.45
C ILE A 33 11.42 15.95 8.13
N ALA A 34 10.41 16.83 8.16
CA ALA A 34 9.78 17.33 6.94
C ALA A 34 10.75 18.13 6.05
N GLU A 35 11.64 18.94 6.64
CA GLU A 35 12.69 19.61 5.87
C GLU A 35 13.71 18.60 5.33
N ALA A 36 14.13 17.60 6.11
CA ALA A 36 15.01 16.54 5.62
C ALA A 36 14.40 15.79 4.43
N VAL A 37 13.09 15.48 4.47
CA VAL A 37 12.37 14.92 3.31
C VAL A 37 12.45 15.87 2.12
N LYS A 38 12.30 17.18 2.31
CA LYS A 38 12.39 18.15 1.21
C LYS A 38 13.80 18.31 0.65
N GLU A 39 14.83 18.18 1.48
CA GLU A 39 16.24 18.17 1.04
C GLU A 39 16.52 16.93 0.18
N THR A 40 16.06 15.75 0.62
CA THR A 40 16.22 14.48 -0.14
C THR A 40 15.38 14.46 -1.42
N TYR A 41 14.17 15.04 -1.37
CA TYR A 41 13.18 15.05 -2.45
C TYR A 41 12.81 16.49 -2.82
N GLN A 42 13.65 17.15 -3.63
CA GLN A 42 13.58 18.60 -3.89
C GLN A 42 12.23 19.12 -4.44
N SER A 43 11.46 18.28 -5.15
CA SER A 43 10.12 18.61 -5.66
C SER A 43 9.01 18.45 -4.62
N CYS A 44 9.36 18.13 -3.37
CA CYS A 44 8.41 17.87 -2.30
C CYS A 44 7.64 19.12 -1.87
N LYS A 45 6.32 18.96 -1.72
CA LYS A 45 5.43 19.98 -1.17
C LYS A 45 5.08 19.66 0.28
N ILE A 46 5.62 20.46 1.20
CA ILE A 46 5.27 20.41 2.63
C ILE A 46 3.98 21.21 2.88
N ILE A 47 3.01 20.59 3.53
CA ILE A 47 1.70 21.17 3.84
C ILE A 47 1.44 21.04 5.34
N ARG A 48 1.13 22.18 5.98
CA ARG A 48 0.85 22.27 7.41
C ARG A 48 -0.36 23.18 7.65
N ALA A 49 -1.21 22.83 8.60
CA ALA A 49 -2.39 23.63 8.94
C ALA A 49 -2.02 24.93 9.66
N ASP A 50 -0.98 24.90 10.48
CA ASP A 50 -0.55 26.04 11.29
C ASP A 50 0.06 27.19 10.48
N GLN A 51 0.36 27.00 9.20
CA GLN A 51 0.95 28.01 8.31
C GLN A 51 0.15 29.31 8.26
N MET A 52 -1.17 29.27 8.52
CA MET A 52 -2.03 30.45 8.51
C MET A 52 -1.80 31.39 9.71
N PHE A 53 -1.17 30.88 10.77
CA PHE A 53 -0.98 31.57 12.05
C PHE A 53 0.45 32.07 12.24
N VAL A 54 1.28 32.02 11.20
CA VAL A 54 2.70 32.43 11.24
C VAL A 54 3.02 33.36 10.08
N GLY A 55 3.81 34.40 10.36
CA GLY A 55 4.27 35.38 9.36
C GLY A 55 3.48 36.69 9.35
N PHE A 56 3.81 37.55 8.40
CA PHE A 56 3.14 38.84 8.22
C PHE A 56 1.70 38.63 7.72
N GLY A 57 0.71 39.22 8.41
CA GLY A 57 -0.70 39.00 8.13
C GLY A 57 -1.26 37.66 8.68
N ALA A 58 -0.58 37.06 9.66
CA ALA A 58 -1.08 35.88 10.37
C ALA A 58 -2.48 36.13 10.96
N VAL A 59 -3.36 35.16 10.77
CA VAL A 59 -4.73 35.20 11.30
C VAL A 59 -4.69 34.94 12.81
N GLU A 60 -5.57 35.57 13.58
CA GLU A 60 -5.71 35.23 14.99
C GLU A 60 -6.20 33.79 15.16
N LYS A 61 -5.61 33.07 16.11
CA LYS A 61 -5.96 31.68 16.39
C LYS A 61 -7.19 31.59 17.30
N THR A 62 -8.35 31.37 16.70
CA THR A 62 -9.63 31.08 17.36
C THR A 62 -10.04 29.63 17.06
N PRO A 63 -11.08 29.08 17.73
CA PRO A 63 -11.64 27.79 17.37
C PRO A 63 -12.07 27.71 15.89
N GLU A 64 -12.69 28.76 15.37
CA GLU A 64 -13.19 28.86 14.00
C GLU A 64 -12.03 28.87 12.99
N THR A 65 -11.04 29.75 13.21
CA THR A 65 -9.87 29.84 12.32
C THR A 65 -8.99 28.59 12.41
N THR A 66 -9.00 27.87 13.54
CA THR A 66 -8.37 26.56 13.69
C THR A 66 -9.07 25.51 12.80
N ILE A 67 -10.40 25.45 12.78
CA ILE A 67 -11.15 24.55 11.89
C ILE A 67 -10.84 24.89 10.43
N GLU A 68 -10.90 26.17 10.08
CA GLU A 68 -10.56 26.66 8.74
C GLU A 68 -9.14 26.25 8.32
N SER A 69 -8.18 26.32 9.24
CA SER A 69 -6.79 25.93 8.98
C SER A 69 -6.65 24.48 8.54
N HIS A 70 -7.40 23.59 9.17
CA HIS A 70 -7.40 22.17 8.83
C HIS A 70 -8.13 21.89 7.51
N LEU A 71 -9.18 22.65 7.19
CA LEU A 71 -9.87 22.56 5.90
C LEU A 71 -8.96 23.04 4.77
N ARG A 72 -8.30 24.18 4.93
CA ARG A 72 -7.35 24.72 3.96
C ARG A 72 -6.14 23.80 3.78
N CYS A 73 -5.66 23.16 4.85
CA CYS A 73 -4.61 22.15 4.77
C CYS A 73 -5.03 20.95 3.91
N GLN A 74 -6.26 20.45 4.09
CA GLN A 74 -6.80 19.36 3.27
C GLN A 74 -6.97 19.79 1.80
N GLN A 75 -7.51 20.99 1.54
CA GLN A 75 -7.64 21.53 0.19
C GLN A 75 -6.29 21.66 -0.53
N LYS A 76 -5.28 22.25 0.13
CA LYS A 76 -3.91 22.32 -0.41
C LYS A 76 -3.31 20.95 -0.69
N THR A 77 -3.68 19.94 0.12
CA THR A 77 -3.27 18.55 -0.09
C THR A 77 -3.92 18.01 -1.35
N VAL A 78 -5.25 18.13 -1.48
CA VAL A 78 -5.99 17.75 -2.69
C VAL A 78 -5.39 18.40 -3.94
N GLU A 79 -5.18 19.72 -3.93
CA GLU A 79 -4.56 20.44 -5.05
C GLU A 79 -3.17 19.88 -5.41
N ALA A 80 -2.38 19.46 -4.43
CA ALA A 80 -1.06 18.87 -4.68
C ALA A 80 -1.19 17.48 -5.33
N LEU A 81 -2.13 16.66 -4.83
CA LEU A 81 -2.38 15.31 -5.32
C LEU A 81 -2.96 15.33 -6.75
N GLU A 82 -3.91 16.23 -7.03
CA GLU A 82 -4.50 16.47 -8.36
C GLU A 82 -3.46 16.92 -9.39
N ARG A 83 -2.49 17.74 -8.98
CA ARG A 83 -1.36 18.16 -9.82
C ARG A 83 -0.29 17.09 -9.98
N ASN A 84 -0.51 15.87 -9.46
CA ASN A 84 0.45 14.77 -9.51
C ASN A 84 1.81 15.15 -8.91
N THR A 85 1.82 15.95 -7.84
CA THR A 85 3.06 16.33 -7.14
C THR A 85 3.72 15.07 -6.59
N SER A 86 4.92 14.73 -7.06
CA SER A 86 5.51 13.42 -6.77
C SER A 86 5.66 13.11 -5.28
N PHE A 87 6.00 14.13 -4.49
CA PHE A 87 6.21 14.02 -3.06
C PHE A 87 5.36 15.05 -2.32
N VAL A 88 4.50 14.58 -1.42
CA VAL A 88 3.67 15.43 -0.56
C VAL A 88 3.94 15.08 0.89
N VAL A 89 4.25 16.08 1.71
CA VAL A 89 4.44 15.90 3.16
C VAL A 89 3.30 16.58 3.89
N ASN A 90 2.45 15.79 4.56
CA ASN A 90 1.58 16.32 5.58
C ASN A 90 2.35 16.44 6.90
N CYS A 91 2.60 17.67 7.35
CA CYS A 91 3.36 17.94 8.57
C CYS A 91 2.51 18.55 9.69
N ASN A 92 1.40 17.89 10.00
CA ASN A 92 0.57 18.19 11.18
C ASN A 92 0.97 17.31 12.38
N ASN A 93 0.35 17.53 13.54
CA ASN A 93 0.62 16.68 14.72
C ASN A 93 0.10 15.25 14.53
N ASN A 94 -1.07 15.08 13.90
CA ASN A 94 -1.69 13.79 13.59
C ASN A 94 -1.66 12.83 14.79
N ALA A 95 -2.05 13.34 15.97
CA ALA A 95 -1.94 12.62 17.22
C ALA A 95 -2.95 11.46 17.30
N THR A 96 -4.09 11.62 16.63
CA THR A 96 -5.16 10.61 16.58
C THR A 96 -5.21 9.88 15.25
N ILE A 97 -5.79 8.69 15.26
CA ILE A 97 -6.15 7.93 14.05
C ILE A 97 -7.13 8.74 13.21
N ARG A 98 -8.10 9.42 13.83
CA ARG A 98 -9.07 10.26 13.10
C ARG A 98 -8.41 11.37 12.29
N GLU A 99 -7.38 12.02 12.82
CA GLU A 99 -6.63 13.06 12.11
C GLU A 99 -5.82 12.46 10.94
N THR A 100 -5.14 11.35 11.20
CA THR A 100 -4.31 10.64 10.21
C THR A 100 -5.15 10.07 9.07
N SER A 101 -6.29 9.44 9.38
CA SER A 101 -7.20 8.79 8.43
C SER A 101 -7.68 9.72 7.33
N LYS A 102 -7.85 11.03 7.61
CA LYS A 102 -8.21 12.02 6.59
C LYS A 102 -7.17 12.08 5.46
N TYR A 103 -5.89 12.06 5.82
CA TYR A 103 -4.81 12.15 4.84
C TYR A 103 -4.51 10.81 4.18
N ILE A 104 -4.71 9.69 4.89
CA ILE A 104 -4.68 8.34 4.30
C ILE A 104 -5.77 8.21 3.23
N GLU A 105 -6.99 8.67 3.51
CA GLU A 105 -8.09 8.68 2.54
C GLU A 105 -7.75 9.48 1.30
N LEU A 106 -7.22 10.71 1.47
CA LEU A 106 -6.76 11.53 0.35
C LEU A 106 -5.67 10.81 -0.46
N ALA A 107 -4.64 10.27 0.18
CA ALA A 107 -3.57 9.55 -0.51
C ALA A 107 -4.12 8.36 -1.33
N ALA A 108 -4.99 7.55 -0.71
CA ALA A 108 -5.61 6.40 -1.35
C ALA A 108 -6.48 6.81 -2.56
N SER A 109 -7.28 7.88 -2.44
CA SER A 109 -8.13 8.38 -3.53
C SER A 109 -7.34 8.79 -4.78
N TYR A 110 -6.08 9.19 -4.62
CA TYR A 110 -5.18 9.62 -5.70
C TYR A 110 -4.05 8.61 -6.02
N GLY A 111 -4.07 7.42 -5.41
CA GLY A 111 -3.12 6.35 -5.68
C GLY A 111 -1.69 6.59 -5.16
N TYR A 112 -1.53 7.37 -4.09
CA TYR A 112 -0.23 7.63 -3.48
C TYR A 112 0.17 6.52 -2.51
N LEU A 113 1.46 6.16 -2.49
CA LEU A 113 2.05 5.34 -1.44
C LEU A 113 2.15 6.18 -0.16
N VAL A 114 1.64 5.66 0.95
CA VAL A 114 1.70 6.35 2.25
C VAL A 114 2.88 5.83 3.05
N ILE A 115 3.73 6.75 3.54
CA ILE A 115 4.75 6.47 4.56
C ILE A 115 4.41 7.31 5.79
N ILE A 116 4.07 6.65 6.89
CA ILE A 116 3.84 7.32 8.17
C ILE A 116 5.17 7.44 8.90
N ILE A 117 5.48 8.65 9.39
CA ILE A 117 6.71 8.93 10.13
C ILE A 117 6.34 9.38 11.54
N ASP A 118 6.43 8.47 12.50
CA ASP A 118 6.26 8.78 13.92
C ASP A 118 7.56 9.38 14.47
N THR A 119 7.50 10.66 14.82
CA THR A 119 8.62 11.40 15.43
C THR A 119 8.55 11.42 16.95
N PHE A 120 7.41 11.05 17.53
CA PHE A 120 7.22 10.96 18.97
C PHE A 120 7.43 9.52 19.42
N GLN A 121 8.36 9.31 20.36
CA GLN A 121 8.63 8.02 20.98
C GLN A 121 8.39 8.16 22.48
N LYS A 122 7.32 7.53 22.97
CA LYS A 122 6.83 7.71 24.35
C LYS A 122 7.87 7.29 25.39
N GLU A 123 8.72 6.33 25.04
CA GLU A 123 9.78 5.79 25.87
C GLU A 123 10.99 6.73 25.97
N LEU A 124 11.19 7.60 24.99
CA LEU A 124 12.37 8.47 24.90
C LEU A 124 12.08 9.94 25.19
N MET A 125 10.82 10.38 25.09
CA MET A 125 10.45 11.79 25.13
C MET A 125 9.61 12.12 26.37
N THR A 126 10.16 12.96 27.24
CA THR A 126 9.44 13.50 28.40
C THR A 126 8.60 14.73 28.03
N VAL A 127 7.60 15.04 28.85
CA VAL A 127 6.78 16.26 28.68
C VAL A 127 7.66 17.51 28.79
N GLU A 128 8.62 17.51 29.69
CA GLU A 128 9.57 18.59 29.92
C GLU A 128 10.42 18.86 28.66
N TYR A 129 10.91 17.79 28.03
CA TYR A 129 11.65 17.88 26.77
C TYR A 129 10.79 18.49 25.65
N LEU A 130 9.55 18.01 25.48
CA LEU A 130 8.64 18.52 24.46
C LEU A 130 8.29 20.00 24.69
N VAL A 131 8.08 20.42 25.94
CA VAL A 131 7.87 21.83 26.28
C VAL A 131 9.10 22.66 25.92
N ALA A 132 10.31 22.22 26.27
CA ALA A 132 11.53 22.94 25.99
C ALA A 132 11.83 23.07 24.47
N CYS A 133 11.53 22.03 23.69
CA CYS A 133 11.88 21.98 22.27
C CYS A 133 10.78 22.48 21.33
N ASN A 134 9.58 22.79 21.83
CA ASN A 134 8.51 23.26 20.94
C ASN A 134 8.67 24.74 20.58
N THR A 135 8.65 25.04 19.28
CA THR A 135 8.83 26.39 18.73
C THR A 135 7.60 27.30 18.89
N LYS A 136 6.50 26.77 19.45
CA LYS A 136 5.21 27.45 19.59
C LYS A 136 4.94 27.93 21.02
N MET A 137 5.92 27.78 21.92
CA MET A 137 5.83 28.14 23.34
C MET A 137 4.59 27.54 24.03
N LEU A 138 4.18 26.35 23.61
CA LEU A 138 3.07 25.62 24.19
C LEU A 138 3.47 25.10 25.57
N ASP A 139 2.57 25.27 26.53
CA ASP A 139 2.82 24.95 27.92
C ASP A 139 2.66 23.45 28.22
N ARG A 140 3.01 23.07 29.45
CA ARG A 140 2.85 21.70 29.98
C ARG A 140 1.41 21.22 29.84
N THR A 141 0.44 22.08 30.10
CA THR A 141 -1.00 21.78 30.04
C THR A 141 -1.40 21.32 28.64
N TYR A 142 -0.96 22.03 27.60
CA TYR A 142 -1.24 21.68 26.23
C TYR A 142 -0.59 20.34 25.85
N ILE A 143 0.69 20.15 26.19
CA ILE A 143 1.42 18.93 25.84
C ILE A 143 0.80 17.70 26.51
N ASN A 144 0.43 17.79 27.80
CA ASN A 144 -0.28 16.71 28.50
C ASN A 144 -1.60 16.35 27.81
N ARG A 145 -2.42 17.35 27.44
CA ARG A 145 -3.68 17.12 26.72
C ARG A 145 -3.46 16.49 25.34
N ALA A 146 -2.37 16.84 24.67
CA ALA A 146 -2.02 16.25 23.37
C ALA A 146 -1.55 14.79 23.53
N LEU A 147 -0.80 14.50 24.60
CA LEU A 147 -0.34 13.15 24.95
C LEU A 147 -1.51 12.23 25.32
N GLU A 148 -2.50 12.71 26.09
CA GLU A 148 -3.72 11.97 26.44
C GLU A 148 -4.50 11.50 25.20
N LYS A 149 -4.38 12.21 24.08
CA LYS A 149 -5.04 11.91 22.81
C LYS A 149 -4.18 11.10 21.84
N TRP A 150 -2.94 10.77 22.21
CA TRP A 150 -2.03 10.05 21.32
C TRP A 150 -2.55 8.62 21.10
N GLU A 151 -2.77 8.26 19.85
CA GLU A 151 -3.18 6.93 19.42
C GLU A 151 -2.12 6.32 18.51
N GLU A 152 -1.80 5.04 18.69
CA GLU A 152 -0.90 4.34 17.76
C GLU A 152 -1.60 4.02 16.44
N VAL A 153 -0.97 4.31 15.31
CA VAL A 153 -1.52 4.04 13.97
C VAL A 153 -0.80 2.84 13.38
N HIS A 154 -1.55 1.77 13.15
CA HIS A 154 -1.03 0.53 12.59
C HIS A 154 -1.58 0.31 11.17
N PRO A 155 -0.81 -0.34 10.28
CA PRO A 155 -1.29 -0.63 8.94
C PRO A 155 -2.38 -1.71 8.95
N LEU A 156 -3.16 -1.78 7.87
CA LEU A 156 -4.03 -2.92 7.61
C LEU A 156 -3.18 -4.17 7.36
N CYS A 157 -2.13 -4.01 6.56
CA CYS A 157 -1.13 -5.03 6.29
C CYS A 157 0.21 -4.39 5.95
N THR A 158 1.28 -5.16 6.08
CA THR A 158 2.61 -4.82 5.56
C THR A 158 2.86 -5.59 4.28
N GLY A 159 3.75 -5.07 3.43
CA GLY A 159 4.10 -5.72 2.19
C GLY A 159 5.20 -5.02 1.42
N TRP A 160 5.59 -5.65 0.32
CA TRP A 160 6.60 -5.16 -0.60
C TRP A 160 5.92 -4.51 -1.80
N PHE A 161 5.98 -3.19 -1.87
CA PHE A 161 5.32 -2.39 -2.90
C PHE A 161 6.15 -2.34 -4.18
N LEU A 162 5.50 -2.55 -5.31
CA LEU A 162 6.09 -2.49 -6.65
C LEU A 162 5.98 -1.09 -7.22
N LYS A 163 6.94 -0.72 -8.06
CA LYS A 163 6.81 0.48 -8.88
C LYS A 163 5.63 0.32 -9.85
N PRO A 164 4.88 1.40 -10.16
CA PRO A 164 3.86 1.35 -11.19
C PRO A 164 4.38 0.88 -12.56
N SER A 165 5.63 1.20 -12.90
CA SER A 165 6.31 0.73 -14.12
C SER A 165 6.47 -0.79 -14.15
N ASP A 166 6.85 -1.39 -13.02
CA ASP A 166 7.11 -2.83 -12.92
C ASP A 166 5.79 -3.60 -13.00
N LYS A 167 4.74 -3.08 -12.34
CA LYS A 167 3.38 -3.60 -12.51
C LYS A 167 2.97 -3.62 -13.99
N SER A 168 3.15 -2.50 -14.70
CA SER A 168 2.83 -2.41 -16.12
C SER A 168 3.65 -3.40 -16.95
N SER A 169 4.95 -3.55 -16.65
CA SER A 169 5.83 -4.49 -17.34
C SER A 169 5.41 -5.95 -17.12
N LEU A 170 5.01 -6.30 -15.89
CA LEU A 170 4.48 -7.63 -15.56
C LEU A 170 3.16 -7.93 -16.29
N LEU A 171 2.25 -6.96 -16.34
CA LEU A 171 0.98 -7.11 -17.07
C LEU A 171 1.19 -7.18 -18.59
N CYS A 172 2.12 -6.38 -19.12
CA CYS A 172 2.53 -6.41 -20.53
C CYS A 172 3.06 -7.79 -20.91
N ARG A 173 3.97 -8.34 -20.09
CA ARG A 173 4.53 -9.68 -20.29
C ARG A 173 3.45 -10.75 -20.31
N LEU A 174 2.51 -10.70 -19.36
CA LEU A 174 1.38 -11.62 -19.36
C LEU A 174 0.52 -11.48 -20.62
N ALA A 175 0.20 -10.25 -21.04
CA ALA A 175 -0.60 -10.01 -22.25
C ALA A 175 0.06 -10.59 -23.52
N LEU A 176 1.38 -10.46 -23.66
CA LEU A 176 2.14 -11.09 -24.74
C LEU A 176 2.01 -12.62 -24.72
N LEU A 177 2.21 -13.24 -23.55
CA LEU A 177 2.08 -14.69 -23.39
C LEU A 177 0.66 -15.17 -23.72
N LEU A 178 -0.37 -14.44 -23.27
CA LEU A 178 -1.77 -14.74 -23.60
C LEU A 178 -2.06 -14.65 -25.10
N LYS A 179 -1.51 -13.64 -25.79
CA LYS A 179 -1.66 -13.48 -27.24
C LYS A 179 -1.03 -14.66 -27.99
N GLU A 180 0.16 -15.09 -27.59
CA GLU A 180 0.80 -16.28 -28.16
C GLU A 180 0.02 -17.56 -27.85
N CYS A 181 -0.54 -17.69 -26.65
CA CYS A 181 -1.41 -18.81 -26.29
C CYS A 181 -2.62 -18.88 -27.21
N ALA A 182 -3.30 -17.75 -27.44
CA ALA A 182 -4.46 -17.64 -28.31
C ALA A 182 -4.09 -18.00 -29.77
N ALA A 183 -2.92 -17.57 -30.24
CA ALA A 183 -2.42 -17.92 -31.58
C ALA A 183 -2.17 -19.44 -31.74
N LYS A 184 -1.85 -20.15 -30.66
CA LYS A 184 -1.75 -21.63 -30.63
C LYS A 184 -3.08 -22.34 -30.34
N GLY A 185 -4.20 -21.62 -30.32
CA GLY A 185 -5.53 -22.18 -30.11
C GLY A 185 -5.89 -22.48 -28.65
N LEU A 186 -5.11 -21.99 -27.67
CA LEU A 186 -5.47 -22.10 -26.25
C LEU A 186 -6.56 -21.07 -25.91
N PRO A 187 -7.58 -21.43 -25.11
CA PRO A 187 -8.69 -20.55 -24.74
C PRO A 187 -8.26 -19.47 -23.74
N THR A 188 -7.48 -18.51 -24.22
CA THR A 188 -6.75 -17.49 -23.43
C THR A 188 -7.00 -16.08 -23.95
N ASN A 189 -8.03 -15.90 -24.77
CA ASN A 189 -8.44 -14.60 -25.30
C ASN A 189 -9.13 -13.77 -24.20
N VAL A 190 -8.35 -13.33 -23.23
CA VAL A 190 -8.78 -12.47 -22.12
C VAL A 190 -8.05 -11.15 -22.19
N GLN A 191 -8.79 -10.07 -21.98
CA GLN A 191 -8.21 -8.75 -21.89
C GLN A 191 -7.65 -8.54 -20.48
N VAL A 192 -6.56 -7.79 -20.38
CA VAL A 192 -5.89 -7.50 -19.11
C VAL A 192 -6.18 -6.05 -18.71
N TYR A 193 -6.57 -5.85 -17.46
CA TYR A 193 -6.84 -4.54 -16.88
C TYR A 193 -5.98 -4.32 -15.65
N ALA A 194 -5.33 -3.17 -15.58
CA ALA A 194 -4.59 -2.77 -14.39
C ALA A 194 -5.55 -2.23 -13.31
N ILE A 195 -5.38 -2.71 -12.08
CA ILE A 195 -6.13 -2.17 -10.93
C ILE A 195 -5.49 -0.84 -10.48
N PRO A 196 -6.27 0.23 -10.23
CA PRO A 196 -5.73 1.48 -9.71
C PRO A 196 -5.09 1.35 -8.31
N GLY A 197 -4.09 2.18 -8.05
CA GLY A 197 -3.49 2.32 -6.72
C GLY A 197 -2.22 1.48 -6.47
N PRO A 198 -1.67 1.56 -5.25
CA PRO A 198 -0.45 0.86 -4.88
C PRO A 198 -0.57 -0.65 -5.05
N THR A 199 0.43 -1.27 -5.65
CA THR A 199 0.49 -2.72 -5.90
C THR A 199 1.61 -3.31 -5.06
N PHE A 200 1.33 -4.39 -4.34
CA PHE A 200 2.29 -4.97 -3.41
C PHE A 200 2.15 -6.49 -3.29
N CYS A 201 3.23 -7.13 -2.89
CA CYS A 201 3.24 -8.49 -2.38
C CYS A 201 2.94 -8.43 -0.88
N LEU A 202 1.93 -9.18 -0.42
CA LEU A 202 1.55 -9.21 1.00
C LEU A 202 2.66 -9.88 1.83
N ALA A 203 3.14 -9.18 2.86
CA ALA A 203 4.01 -9.77 3.87
C ALA A 203 3.17 -10.31 5.03
N ARG A 204 2.45 -9.43 5.73
CA ARG A 204 1.58 -9.84 6.85
C ARG A 204 0.34 -8.98 6.97
N PHE A 205 -0.77 -9.62 7.30
CA PHE A 205 -1.99 -8.92 7.68
C PHE A 205 -1.93 -8.48 9.15
N CYS A 206 -2.05 -7.18 9.40
CA CYS A 206 -1.88 -6.58 10.73
C CYS A 206 -3.21 -6.15 11.36
N TRP A 207 -4.28 -6.04 10.56
CA TRP A 207 -5.62 -5.65 11.00
C TRP A 207 -5.62 -4.43 11.95
N PHE A 208 -4.88 -3.38 11.59
CA PHE A 208 -4.77 -2.14 12.37
C PHE A 208 -4.29 -2.33 13.81
N GLY A 209 -3.54 -3.40 14.10
CA GLY A 209 -3.04 -3.67 15.44
C GLY A 209 -4.16 -3.98 16.44
N MET A 210 -5.33 -4.45 15.99
CA MET A 210 -6.46 -4.76 16.88
C MET A 210 -6.11 -5.84 17.92
N GLU A 211 -5.23 -6.77 17.56
CA GLU A 211 -4.71 -7.83 18.43
C GLU A 211 -3.27 -7.54 18.86
N GLN A 212 -2.89 -8.00 20.06
CA GLN A 212 -1.55 -7.77 20.61
C GLN A 212 -0.45 -8.35 19.71
N SER A 213 -0.68 -9.54 19.15
CA SER A 213 0.23 -10.21 18.20
C SER A 213 0.56 -9.34 16.97
N ASN A 214 -0.40 -8.54 16.51
CA ASN A 214 -0.21 -7.63 15.37
C ASN A 214 0.56 -6.37 15.74
N ARG A 215 0.39 -5.88 16.98
CA ARG A 215 1.19 -4.76 17.51
C ARG A 215 2.63 -5.19 17.71
N ASP A 216 2.83 -6.33 18.39
CA ASP A 216 4.16 -6.89 18.65
C ASP A 216 4.93 -7.17 17.35
N TYR A 217 4.23 -7.64 16.32
CA TYR A 217 4.81 -7.78 14.99
C TYR A 217 5.19 -6.42 14.39
N PHE A 218 4.27 -5.46 14.38
CA PHE A 218 4.52 -4.17 13.75
C PHE A 218 5.67 -3.42 14.44
N ASP A 219 5.75 -3.49 15.76
CA ASP A 219 6.85 -2.92 16.54
C ASP A 219 8.22 -3.50 16.16
N LYS A 220 8.28 -4.79 15.78
CA LYS A 220 9.50 -5.42 15.28
C LYS A 220 9.91 -4.92 13.90
N VAL A 221 8.95 -4.69 13.01
CA VAL A 221 9.24 -4.40 11.58
C VAL A 221 9.14 -2.92 11.20
N LYS A 222 8.62 -2.04 12.06
CA LYS A 222 8.39 -0.62 11.73
C LYS A 222 9.65 0.13 11.28
N ASN A 223 10.82 -0.25 11.78
CA ASN A 223 12.10 0.34 11.38
C ASN A 223 12.57 -0.11 9.98
N ALA A 224 12.02 -1.21 9.46
CA ALA A 224 12.26 -1.67 8.09
C ALA A 224 11.39 -0.94 7.06
N ILE A 225 10.42 -0.10 7.49
CA ILE A 225 9.61 0.69 6.54
C ILE A 225 10.52 1.58 5.70
N GLY A 226 10.32 1.49 4.39
CA GLY A 226 11.09 2.20 3.39
C GLY A 226 12.41 1.51 3.03
N THR A 227 12.64 0.25 3.38
CA THR A 227 13.78 -0.54 2.87
C THR A 227 13.44 -1.19 1.53
N THR A 228 14.44 -1.35 0.67
CA THR A 228 14.32 -1.99 -0.64
C THR A 228 14.64 -3.48 -0.59
N HIS A 229 13.94 -4.26 -1.41
CA HIS A 229 14.09 -5.72 -1.52
C HIS A 229 13.86 -6.18 -2.95
N LEU A 230 14.57 -7.22 -3.38
CA LEU A 230 14.35 -7.85 -4.68
C LEU A 230 13.37 -9.03 -4.53
N LEU A 231 12.27 -9.02 -5.29
CA LEU A 231 11.35 -10.15 -5.36
C LEU A 231 11.48 -10.88 -6.70
N ARG A 232 11.33 -12.20 -6.65
CA ARG A 232 11.41 -13.08 -7.82
C ARG A 232 10.01 -13.52 -8.25
N VAL A 233 9.50 -12.94 -9.33
CA VAL A 233 8.22 -13.31 -9.92
C VAL A 233 8.42 -14.51 -10.84
N CYS A 234 7.96 -15.69 -10.44
CA CYS A 234 8.17 -16.96 -11.15
C CYS A 234 7.03 -17.34 -12.10
N GLY A 235 5.94 -16.57 -12.12
CA GLY A 235 4.79 -16.89 -12.96
C GLY A 235 3.59 -15.99 -12.72
N TYR A 236 2.49 -16.37 -13.35
CA TYR A 236 1.20 -15.69 -13.27
C TYR A 236 0.08 -16.69 -13.06
N MET A 237 -0.96 -16.26 -12.36
CA MET A 237 -2.20 -17.02 -12.20
C MET A 237 -3.39 -16.13 -12.48
N ILE A 238 -4.35 -16.62 -13.25
CA ILE A 238 -5.65 -15.98 -13.45
C ILE A 238 -6.70 -16.88 -12.81
N GLU A 239 -7.36 -16.40 -11.76
CA GLU A 239 -8.40 -17.13 -11.04
C GLU A 239 -9.53 -16.16 -10.70
N ASN A 240 -10.79 -16.53 -10.98
CA ASN A 240 -11.98 -15.71 -10.72
C ASN A 240 -11.79 -14.26 -11.22
N GLU A 241 -11.37 -14.12 -12.48
CA GLU A 241 -11.15 -12.84 -13.15
C GLU A 241 -10.03 -11.98 -12.54
N THR A 242 -9.31 -12.46 -11.53
CA THR A 242 -8.21 -11.74 -10.87
C THR A 242 -6.87 -12.26 -11.38
N ILE A 243 -5.95 -11.34 -11.66
CA ILE A 243 -4.61 -11.62 -12.15
C ILE A 243 -3.62 -11.49 -10.99
N TYR A 244 -2.89 -12.57 -10.74
CA TYR A 244 -1.87 -12.67 -9.72
C TYR A 244 -0.49 -12.86 -10.36
N GLY A 245 0.53 -12.18 -9.81
CA GLY A 245 1.93 -12.52 -10.00
C GLY A 245 2.37 -13.47 -8.89
N LEU A 246 2.99 -14.58 -9.26
CA LEU A 246 3.50 -15.59 -8.34
C LEU A 246 4.91 -15.21 -7.90
N VAL A 247 5.15 -15.10 -6.59
CA VAL A 247 6.41 -14.64 -6.03
C VAL A 247 7.08 -15.75 -5.25
N GLU A 248 8.32 -16.08 -5.58
CA GLU A 248 9.19 -16.90 -4.72
C GLU A 248 9.88 -15.98 -3.71
N LEU A 249 9.55 -16.14 -2.43
CA LEU A 249 10.17 -15.39 -1.33
C LEU A 249 11.40 -16.12 -0.81
N GLU A 250 12.46 -15.36 -0.53
CA GLU A 250 13.63 -15.86 0.21
C GLU A 250 13.28 -16.08 1.69
N ASP A 251 13.91 -17.08 2.31
CA ASP A 251 13.63 -17.48 3.68
C ASP A 251 13.87 -16.35 4.69
N THR A 252 14.92 -15.55 4.47
CA THR A 252 15.26 -14.37 5.26
C THR A 252 14.12 -13.35 5.29
N LEU A 253 13.57 -12.99 4.12
CA LEU A 253 12.46 -12.04 4.01
C LEU A 253 11.21 -12.54 4.74
N LYS A 254 10.97 -13.85 4.69
CA LYS A 254 9.82 -14.46 5.34
C LYS A 254 9.96 -14.47 6.87
N GLU A 255 11.12 -14.85 7.36
CA GLU A 255 11.39 -14.92 8.80
C GLU A 255 11.42 -13.53 9.43
N GLU A 256 12.11 -12.58 8.80
CA GLU A 256 12.32 -11.23 9.36
C GLU A 256 11.09 -10.34 9.21
N LEU A 257 10.41 -10.40 8.06
CA LEU A 257 9.40 -9.40 7.71
C LEU A 257 7.99 -9.99 7.53
N ALA A 258 7.81 -11.27 7.23
CA ALA A 258 6.46 -11.88 7.20
C ALA A 258 6.04 -12.45 8.57
N GLY A 259 6.98 -12.70 9.48
CA GLY A 259 6.72 -12.97 10.89
C GLY A 259 6.19 -14.37 11.22
N GLY A 260 6.64 -15.40 10.50
CA GLY A 260 6.51 -16.84 10.86
C GLY A 260 5.11 -17.46 10.74
N HIS A 261 4.03 -16.68 10.95
CA HIS A 261 2.66 -17.13 10.72
C HIS A 261 2.33 -16.95 9.23
N ALA A 262 2.14 -18.10 8.54
CA ALA A 262 1.51 -18.10 7.22
C ALA A 262 0.18 -17.36 7.30
N VAL A 263 -0.17 -16.62 6.25
CA VAL A 263 -1.38 -15.82 6.09
C VAL A 263 -2.61 -16.60 6.59
N GLU A 264 -2.97 -16.42 7.87
CA GLU A 264 -4.17 -17.04 8.42
C GLU A 264 -5.37 -16.24 7.91
N SER A 265 -6.17 -16.90 7.08
CA SER A 265 -7.58 -16.60 6.85
C SER A 265 -7.94 -15.11 6.76
N LEU A 266 -7.75 -14.53 5.58
CA LEU A 266 -8.26 -13.20 5.27
C LEU A 266 -9.80 -13.23 5.08
N GLU A 267 -10.57 -12.89 6.11
CA GLU A 267 -12.03 -12.72 6.00
C GLU A 267 -12.38 -11.37 5.33
N THR A 268 -12.53 -11.38 4.01
CA THR A 268 -12.77 -10.18 3.19
C THR A 268 -14.18 -9.61 3.25
N ALA A 269 -15.13 -10.33 3.86
CA ALA A 269 -16.52 -9.89 4.01
C ALA A 269 -16.67 -8.59 4.82
N ARG A 270 -15.63 -8.20 5.57
CA ARG A 270 -15.55 -6.96 6.35
C ARG A 270 -14.74 -5.87 5.66
N TRP A 271 -14.36 -6.05 4.40
CA TRP A 271 -13.55 -5.09 3.67
C TRP A 271 -14.44 -4.16 2.84
N LYS A 272 -14.07 -2.88 2.79
CA LYS A 272 -14.69 -1.91 1.89
C LYS A 272 -13.60 -1.28 1.04
N ALA A 273 -13.74 -1.37 -0.27
CA ALA A 273 -12.87 -0.68 -1.22
C ALA A 273 -12.86 0.83 -0.91
N THR A 274 -11.67 1.41 -0.80
CA THR A 274 -11.52 2.86 -0.93
C THR A 274 -11.60 3.18 -2.41
N CYS A 275 -12.65 3.86 -2.85
CA CYS A 275 -12.80 4.23 -4.26
C CYS A 275 -11.67 5.20 -4.64
N CYS A 276 -10.85 4.82 -5.60
CA CYS A 276 -9.89 5.73 -6.24
C CYS A 276 -10.70 6.72 -7.09
N VAL A 277 -10.59 8.02 -6.80
CA VAL A 277 -11.27 9.09 -7.56
C VAL A 277 -10.54 9.32 -8.89
N ALA A 278 -9.26 8.95 -8.97
CA ALA A 278 -8.38 9.42 -10.02
C ALA A 278 -8.31 8.57 -11.29
N LEU A 279 -8.62 7.26 -11.29
CA LEU A 279 -8.38 6.44 -12.48
C LEU A 279 -9.40 5.29 -12.61
N PRO A 280 -10.22 5.24 -13.68
CA PRO A 280 -10.94 4.02 -14.02
C PRO A 280 -9.96 2.89 -14.33
N ALA A 281 -10.40 1.64 -14.19
CA ALA A 281 -9.66 0.52 -14.74
C ALA A 281 -9.51 0.77 -16.24
N THR A 282 -8.28 0.96 -16.69
CA THR A 282 -8.00 1.18 -18.11
C THR A 282 -7.61 -0.14 -18.73
N PRO A 283 -8.16 -0.48 -19.92
CA PRO A 283 -7.68 -1.62 -20.66
C PRO A 283 -6.18 -1.42 -20.88
N PHE A 284 -5.39 -2.44 -20.53
CA PHE A 284 -3.97 -2.37 -20.79
C PHE A 284 -3.78 -2.33 -22.32
N PRO A 285 -3.00 -1.36 -22.85
CA PRO A 285 -2.77 -1.30 -24.29
C PRO A 285 -2.21 -2.63 -24.78
N GLN A 286 -2.61 -3.06 -25.97
CA GLN A 286 -1.94 -4.19 -26.61
C GLN A 286 -0.44 -3.84 -26.72
N PRO A 287 0.47 -4.71 -26.24
CA PRO A 287 1.90 -4.44 -26.30
C PRO A 287 2.35 -4.14 -27.73
N GLU A 288 3.04 -3.01 -27.93
CA GLU A 288 4.00 -2.86 -29.03
C GLU A 288 5.27 -3.68 -28.68
N GLU A 289 6.04 -4.14 -29.66
CA GLU A 289 7.09 -5.18 -29.48
C GLU A 289 8.19 -4.82 -28.44
N ASP A 290 8.33 -3.56 -28.07
CA ASP A 290 9.35 -3.07 -27.12
C ASP A 290 8.82 -3.03 -25.67
N ALA A 291 8.73 -4.20 -25.03
CA ALA A 291 8.43 -4.29 -23.60
C ALA A 291 9.62 -3.76 -22.76
N PRO A 292 9.38 -3.03 -21.65
CA PRO A 292 10.45 -2.65 -20.72
C PRO A 292 11.19 -3.90 -20.22
N GLN A 293 12.52 -3.85 -20.25
CA GLN A 293 13.34 -4.94 -19.74
C GLN A 293 13.21 -4.98 -18.21
N LEU A 294 12.54 -6.02 -17.71
CA LEU A 294 12.61 -6.37 -16.29
C LEU A 294 14.04 -6.78 -15.94
N ALA A 295 14.46 -6.50 -14.70
CA ALA A 295 15.81 -6.83 -14.25
C ALA A 295 16.08 -8.34 -14.36
N MET A 296 17.37 -8.67 -14.55
CA MET A 296 17.99 -9.99 -14.66
C MET A 296 17.05 -11.21 -14.46
N SER A 297 16.86 -11.98 -15.52
CA SER A 297 16.17 -13.27 -15.46
C SER A 297 17.02 -14.32 -14.74
N VAL A 298 16.48 -14.97 -13.70
CA VAL A 298 17.21 -16.01 -12.93
C VAL A 298 16.50 -17.35 -13.08
N PRO A 299 17.19 -18.48 -13.33
CA PRO A 299 16.56 -19.80 -13.43
C PRO A 299 15.65 -20.10 -12.24
N THR A 300 14.46 -20.62 -12.52
CA THR A 300 13.52 -21.01 -11.46
C THR A 300 14.01 -22.31 -10.81
N SER A 301 14.33 -22.28 -9.52
CA SER A 301 14.57 -23.49 -8.71
C SER A 301 13.27 -24.25 -8.51
N ALA A 302 13.35 -25.56 -8.26
CA ALA A 302 12.17 -26.39 -8.00
C ALA A 302 11.28 -25.73 -6.93
N VAL A 303 10.02 -25.51 -7.32
CA VAL A 303 8.97 -24.79 -6.59
C VAL A 303 9.05 -25.01 -5.08
N SER A 304 9.42 -23.94 -4.36
CA SER A 304 9.55 -23.96 -2.90
C SER A 304 8.18 -23.83 -2.21
N ASN A 305 8.11 -24.23 -0.94
CA ASN A 305 6.92 -24.02 -0.09
C ASN A 305 6.71 -22.53 0.29
N HIS A 306 7.39 -21.59 -0.37
CA HIS A 306 7.49 -20.18 0.03
C HIS A 306 6.98 -19.24 -1.07
N THR A 307 5.86 -19.62 -1.70
CA THR A 307 5.19 -18.78 -2.69
C THR A 307 4.25 -17.78 -2.04
N SER A 308 4.43 -16.50 -2.38
CA SER A 308 3.49 -15.42 -2.13
C SER A 308 2.91 -14.88 -3.44
N PHE A 309 2.05 -13.87 -3.36
CA PHE A 309 1.29 -13.38 -4.50
C PHE A 309 1.25 -11.85 -4.51
N ILE A 310 1.27 -11.29 -5.71
CA ILE A 310 0.98 -9.88 -5.98
C ILE A 310 -0.32 -9.82 -6.76
N VAL A 311 -1.27 -8.98 -6.35
CA VAL A 311 -2.47 -8.77 -7.17
C VAL A 311 -2.19 -7.70 -8.22
N LEU A 312 -2.07 -8.11 -9.48
CA LEU A 312 -1.65 -7.24 -10.57
C LEU A 312 -2.84 -6.56 -11.26
N GLY A 313 -3.93 -7.30 -11.47
CA GLY A 313 -5.00 -6.83 -12.34
C GLY A 313 -6.26 -7.68 -12.30
N ASN A 314 -7.13 -7.46 -13.27
CA ASN A 314 -8.29 -8.31 -13.53
C ASN A 314 -8.53 -8.47 -15.04
N THR A 315 -9.48 -9.35 -15.40
CA THR A 315 -9.82 -9.65 -16.80
C THR A 315 -11.16 -9.07 -17.25
N ASN A 316 -11.95 -8.51 -16.34
CA ASN A 316 -13.32 -8.05 -16.61
C ASN A 316 -13.46 -6.51 -16.64
N GLY A 317 -12.38 -5.77 -16.39
CA GLY A 317 -12.39 -4.30 -16.34
C GLY A 317 -13.16 -3.73 -15.16
N ALA A 318 -13.61 -4.57 -14.21
CA ALA A 318 -14.29 -4.09 -13.03
C ALA A 318 -13.30 -3.34 -12.14
N THR A 319 -13.66 -2.15 -11.67
CA THR A 319 -12.90 -1.44 -10.64
C THR A 319 -13.12 -2.01 -9.24
N THR A 320 -13.84 -3.13 -9.12
CA THR A 320 -14.01 -3.80 -7.84
C THR A 320 -12.64 -4.24 -7.37
N THR A 321 -12.29 -3.82 -6.16
CA THR A 321 -11.09 -4.31 -5.50
C THR A 321 -11.08 -5.83 -5.59
N PRO A 322 -9.99 -6.43 -6.05
CA PRO A 322 -9.89 -7.88 -6.20
C PRO A 322 -10.27 -8.50 -4.87
N ASN A 323 -11.20 -9.46 -4.89
CA ASN A 323 -11.50 -10.24 -3.69
C ASN A 323 -10.16 -10.70 -3.13
N ALA A 324 -9.79 -10.19 -1.96
CA ALA A 324 -8.45 -10.43 -1.49
C ALA A 324 -8.23 -11.95 -1.34
N PRO A 325 -6.98 -12.42 -1.51
CA PRO A 325 -6.68 -13.83 -1.69
C PRO A 325 -7.45 -14.66 -0.67
N LYS A 326 -8.36 -15.52 -1.14
CA LYS A 326 -8.96 -16.50 -0.23
C LYS A 326 -7.79 -17.28 0.40
N PRO A 327 -7.85 -17.66 1.68
CA PRO A 327 -6.80 -18.48 2.33
C PRO A 327 -6.44 -19.73 1.51
N LYS A 328 -7.38 -20.17 0.66
CA LYS A 328 -7.19 -21.24 -0.31
C LYS A 328 -6.26 -20.92 -1.46
N ILE A 329 -5.80 -19.70 -1.77
CA ILE A 329 -4.95 -19.45 -2.95
C ILE A 329 -3.60 -20.15 -2.84
N ALA A 330 -2.97 -20.15 -1.66
CA ALA A 330 -1.75 -20.91 -1.42
C ALA A 330 -2.00 -22.44 -1.51
N GLU A 331 -3.16 -22.90 -1.02
CA GLU A 331 -3.58 -24.31 -1.12
C GLU A 331 -3.93 -24.72 -2.56
N THR A 332 -4.62 -23.85 -3.32
CA THR A 332 -4.95 -23.95 -4.74
C THR A 332 -3.66 -24.01 -5.53
N TRP A 333 -2.69 -23.14 -5.23
CA TRP A 333 -1.36 -23.18 -5.81
C TRP A 333 -0.64 -24.51 -5.54
N GLN A 334 -0.56 -24.93 -4.28
CA GLN A 334 0.04 -26.24 -3.95
C GLN A 334 -0.71 -27.42 -4.57
N LYS A 335 -2.04 -27.34 -4.67
CA LYS A 335 -2.87 -28.35 -5.34
C LYS A 335 -2.57 -28.38 -6.84
N VAL A 336 -2.57 -27.22 -7.49
CA VAL A 336 -2.24 -27.08 -8.91
C VAL A 336 -0.83 -27.58 -9.18
N LEU A 337 0.16 -27.31 -8.31
CA LEU A 337 1.53 -27.83 -8.39
C LEU A 337 1.62 -29.35 -8.25
N ARG A 338 0.83 -29.94 -7.36
CA ARG A 338 0.75 -31.40 -7.19
C ARG A 338 0.09 -32.07 -8.39
N GLU A 339 -0.97 -31.47 -8.91
CA GLU A 339 -1.74 -31.95 -10.07
C GLU A 339 -1.06 -31.64 -11.42
N THR A 340 -0.06 -30.76 -11.47
CA THR A 340 0.71 -30.37 -12.68
C THR A 340 1.83 -31.32 -13.05
N ARG A 341 2.22 -32.26 -12.18
CA ARG A 341 3.21 -33.28 -12.55
C ARG A 341 2.71 -34.26 -13.63
N HIS A 342 1.43 -34.25 -14.00
CA HIS A 342 0.81 -35.34 -14.77
C HIS A 342 -0.02 -34.92 -16.01
N THR A 343 -0.19 -33.64 -16.32
CA THR A 343 -1.02 -33.18 -17.47
C THR A 343 -0.29 -32.14 -18.32
N LEU A 344 -0.28 -32.34 -19.65
CA LEU A 344 0.52 -31.57 -20.61
C LEU A 344 0.37 -30.05 -20.46
N ALA A 345 1.48 -29.38 -20.15
CA ALA A 345 1.65 -27.94 -20.26
C ALA A 345 1.92 -27.58 -21.74
N ALA A 346 1.21 -26.60 -22.28
CA ALA A 346 1.58 -26.02 -23.57
C ALA A 346 2.79 -25.10 -23.34
N ARG A 347 3.82 -25.21 -24.20
CA ARG A 347 5.01 -24.35 -24.10
C ARG A 347 4.90 -23.14 -25.01
N ILE A 348 5.07 -21.96 -24.44
CA ILE A 348 4.91 -20.65 -25.08
C ILE A 348 6.16 -19.86 -24.76
N GLY A 349 7.10 -19.77 -25.72
CA GLY A 349 8.42 -19.21 -25.49
C GLY A 349 9.14 -19.86 -24.32
N ASP A 350 9.47 -19.04 -23.32
CA ASP A 350 10.12 -19.36 -22.05
C ASP A 350 9.11 -19.66 -20.92
N ALA A 351 7.85 -19.94 -21.25
CA ALA A 351 6.80 -20.20 -20.29
C ALA A 351 6.08 -21.53 -20.53
N ALA A 352 5.76 -22.21 -19.43
CA ALA A 352 4.85 -23.33 -19.39
C ALA A 352 3.45 -22.84 -19.02
N VAL A 353 2.47 -23.09 -19.89
CA VAL A 353 1.10 -22.61 -19.74
C VAL A 353 0.15 -23.78 -19.52
N ARG A 354 -0.75 -23.62 -18.55
CA ARG A 354 -1.82 -24.56 -18.28
C ARG A 354 -3.16 -23.84 -18.14
N VAL A 355 -4.14 -24.34 -18.88
CA VAL A 355 -5.54 -23.94 -18.75
C VAL A 355 -6.28 -25.04 -18.01
N GLY A 356 -7.08 -24.69 -17.00
CA GLY A 356 -8.00 -25.61 -16.32
C GLY A 356 -9.39 -24.99 -16.14
N ASP A 357 -10.34 -25.80 -15.67
CA ASP A 357 -11.76 -25.45 -15.56
C ASP A 357 -12.06 -24.24 -14.63
N GLY A 358 -11.08 -23.77 -13.85
CA GLY A 358 -11.21 -22.64 -12.93
C GLY A 358 -10.19 -21.52 -13.11
N GLY A 359 -9.30 -21.59 -14.11
CA GLY A 359 -8.26 -20.58 -14.27
C GLY A 359 -7.13 -20.91 -15.23
N LEU A 360 -6.21 -19.95 -15.35
CA LEU A 360 -4.99 -20.05 -16.14
C LEU A 360 -3.78 -20.00 -15.21
N LEU A 361 -2.80 -20.85 -15.46
CA LEU A 361 -1.50 -20.79 -14.83
C LEU A 361 -0.40 -20.64 -15.90
N VAL A 362 0.53 -19.73 -15.64
CA VAL A 362 1.73 -19.48 -16.45
C VAL A 362 2.94 -19.57 -15.54
N LEU A 363 3.87 -20.48 -15.83
CA LEU A 363 5.14 -20.63 -15.12
C LEU A 363 6.27 -20.21 -16.03
N LEU A 364 7.17 -19.37 -15.52
CA LEU A 364 8.32 -18.90 -16.29
C LEU A 364 9.53 -19.81 -16.05
N ASP A 365 10.27 -20.10 -17.12
CA ASP A 365 11.54 -20.81 -17.05
C ASP A 365 12.56 -20.03 -16.22
N HIS A 366 12.48 -18.70 -16.27
CA HIS A 366 13.26 -17.78 -15.47
C HIS A 366 12.37 -16.80 -14.71
N ALA A 367 12.62 -16.65 -13.41
CA ALA A 367 11.94 -15.65 -12.60
C ALA A 367 12.35 -14.23 -13.03
N LEU A 368 11.37 -13.33 -13.03
CA LEU A 368 11.54 -11.90 -13.27
C LEU A 368 11.85 -11.22 -11.95
N CYS A 369 12.95 -10.48 -11.88
CA CYS A 369 13.33 -9.76 -10.68
C CYS A 369 12.69 -8.37 -10.67
N VAL A 370 11.96 -8.05 -9.60
CA VAL A 370 11.37 -6.73 -9.38
C VAL A 370 11.89 -6.14 -8.07
N GLU A 371 12.39 -4.92 -8.17
CA GLU A 371 12.75 -4.14 -6.98
C GLU A 371 11.45 -3.68 -6.29
N THR A 372 11.43 -3.76 -4.97
CA THR A 372 10.26 -3.43 -4.16
C THR A 372 10.64 -2.67 -2.92
N LEU A 373 9.68 -2.00 -2.30
CA LEU A 373 9.86 -1.28 -1.05
C LEU A 373 8.96 -1.85 0.04
N PHE A 374 9.53 -2.23 1.18
CA PHE A 374 8.75 -2.68 2.33
C PHE A 374 8.04 -1.49 2.99
N ALA A 375 6.71 -1.54 3.10
CA ALA A 375 5.91 -0.50 3.75
C ALA A 375 4.60 -1.05 4.33
N GLY A 376 3.88 -0.19 5.05
CA GLY A 376 2.52 -0.44 5.49
C GLY A 376 1.49 -0.01 4.43
N PHE A 377 0.49 -0.85 4.18
CA PHE A 377 -0.74 -0.45 3.52
C PHE A 377 -1.73 0.06 4.56
N TYR A 378 -2.09 1.33 4.47
CA TYR A 378 -3.02 1.98 5.39
C TYR A 378 -4.37 2.20 4.70
N GLN A 379 -5.45 2.00 5.45
CA GLN A 379 -6.80 2.43 5.06
C GLN A 379 -7.35 3.36 6.12
N PRO A 380 -8.24 4.30 5.77
CA PRO A 380 -8.94 5.07 6.77
C PRO A 380 -9.79 4.13 7.63
N TYR A 381 -9.51 4.11 8.94
CA TYR A 381 -10.30 3.40 9.93
C TYR A 381 -10.58 4.34 11.10
N ILE A 382 -11.62 4.00 11.88
CA ILE A 382 -11.92 4.72 13.10
C ILE A 382 -12.24 3.69 14.19
N PRO A 383 -11.40 3.56 15.25
CA PRO A 383 -11.51 2.50 16.26
C PRO A 383 -12.84 2.47 17.01
N SER A 384 -13.49 3.62 17.17
CA SER A 384 -14.69 3.78 18.00
C SER A 384 -16.00 3.37 17.32
N TYR A 385 -15.99 3.00 16.04
CA TYR A 385 -17.23 2.69 15.33
C TYR A 385 -17.62 1.23 15.49
N ARG A 386 -18.77 1.01 16.12
CA ARG A 386 -19.47 -0.28 16.01
C ARG A 386 -19.86 -0.50 14.53
N PRO A 387 -19.80 -1.74 14.02
CA PRO A 387 -20.31 -2.07 12.70
C PRO A 387 -21.73 -1.53 12.53
N CYS A 388 -22.02 -0.88 11.41
CA CYS A 388 -23.36 -0.37 11.12
C CYS A 388 -24.37 -1.52 11.23
N LYS A 389 -25.25 -1.48 12.25
CA LYS A 389 -26.25 -2.55 12.48
C LYS A 389 -27.11 -2.85 11.25
N TYR A 390 -27.41 -1.82 10.45
CA TYR A 390 -28.15 -1.97 9.20
C TYR A 390 -27.35 -2.67 8.11
N PHE A 391 -26.06 -2.32 7.94
CA PHE A 391 -25.21 -3.00 6.96
C PHE A 391 -25.02 -4.47 7.31
N ALA A 392 -24.76 -4.78 8.59
CA ALA A 392 -24.58 -6.15 9.09
C ALA A 392 -25.82 -7.04 8.92
N THR A 393 -27.03 -6.46 8.87
CA THR A 393 -28.29 -7.21 8.76
C THR A 393 -28.94 -7.16 7.38
N LYS A 394 -28.65 -6.14 6.56
CA LYS A 394 -29.37 -5.85 5.31
C LYS A 394 -28.47 -5.68 4.09
N GLY A 395 -27.13 -5.76 4.25
CA GLY A 395 -26.17 -5.60 3.15
C GLY A 395 -26.10 -4.18 2.55
N GLY A 396 -26.66 -3.17 3.23
CA GLY A 396 -26.69 -1.78 2.75
C GLY A 396 -27.05 -0.75 3.83
N CYS A 397 -26.72 0.52 3.57
CA CYS A 397 -27.01 1.67 4.44
C CYS A 397 -28.12 2.56 3.86
N LYS A 398 -28.94 3.19 4.72
CA LYS A 398 -30.02 4.13 4.32
C LYS A 398 -29.53 5.41 3.61
N ARG A 399 -28.22 5.74 3.69
CA ARG A 399 -27.65 7.01 3.18
C ARG A 399 -26.73 6.86 1.94
N ARG A 400 -26.97 5.87 1.06
CA ARG A 400 -26.23 5.51 -0.19
C ARG A 400 -25.28 4.31 -0.05
N THR A 401 -24.78 3.82 -1.19
CA THR A 401 -24.06 2.56 -1.45
C THR A 401 -22.69 2.40 -0.75
N THR A 402 -22.31 3.31 0.13
CA THR A 402 -20.95 3.36 0.68
C THR A 402 -20.89 3.69 2.18
N CYS A 403 -21.27 2.79 3.10
CA CYS A 403 -20.58 2.69 4.41
C CYS A 403 -20.92 1.47 5.28
N MET A 404 -19.90 0.98 6.01
CA MET A 404 -19.92 -0.16 6.95
C MET A 404 -19.80 0.26 8.43
N PHE A 405 -19.46 1.53 8.71
CA PHE A 405 -19.34 2.06 10.06
C PHE A 405 -20.44 3.10 10.32
N ASP A 406 -20.87 3.23 11.58
CA ASP A 406 -21.93 4.16 12.00
C ASP A 406 -21.66 5.59 11.46
N HIS A 407 -22.69 6.36 11.20
CA HIS A 407 -22.55 7.78 10.88
C HIS A 407 -23.14 8.60 12.02
N PHE A 408 -22.56 9.79 12.24
CA PHE A 408 -23.24 10.85 12.99
C PHE A 408 -24.55 11.25 12.28
#